data_AF-A0A353RWZ8-F1
#
_entry.id   AF-A0A353RWZ8-F1
#
_cell.length_a   1.000
_cell.length_b   1.000
_cell.length_c   1.000
_cell.angle_alpha   90.00
_cell.angle_beta   90.00
_cell.angle_gamma   90.00
#
_symmetry.space_group_name_H-M   'P 1'
#
loop_
_entity.id
_entity.type
_entity.pdbx_description
1 polymer ?
#
loop_
_entity_poly.entity_id
_entity_poly.type
_entity_poly.pdbx_seq_one_letter_code
_entity_poly.pdbx_strand_id
1 'polypeptide(L)'
;MLNIHNGQSLAIARVPILTEPVFRQKIIAGVSRGLRLINLFGCVLDDGEKRIFSVLGNDAEGKLSISSFHVTTEKGTFKSLTPEVPQAHLFEREIAEQYGIIFEGHPWMKPVRCHNSVSDKPEHEGYPFYQLHGDEIHEVAVGPVHAGIIEPGHFRFQCLGEEIIHLEIRLGYQH
;
A
#
# COMPACT_ATOMS: atom_id res chain seq x y z
N MET A 1 7.17 4.80 20.11
CA MET A 1 5.91 4.08 19.82
C MET A 1 5.14 4.00 21.12
N LEU A 2 3.83 4.25 21.06
CA LEU A 2 2.93 4.11 22.19
C LEU A 2 2.30 2.72 22.13
N ASN A 3 2.27 1.99 23.26
CA ASN A 3 1.71 0.66 23.31
C ASN A 3 0.28 0.69 23.84
N ILE A 4 -0.62 -0.05 23.19
CA ILE A 4 -2.02 -0.24 23.57
C ILE A 4 -2.42 -1.71 23.46
N HIS A 5 -3.58 -2.06 24.02
CA HIS A 5 -4.24 -3.34 23.79
C HIS A 5 -5.31 -3.23 22.70
N ASN A 6 -5.67 -4.38 22.12
CA ASN A 6 -6.77 -4.46 21.17
C ASN A 6 -8.09 -3.98 21.82
N GLY A 7 -8.92 -3.27 21.05
CA GLY A 7 -10.21 -2.74 21.51
C GLY A 7 -10.13 -1.43 22.33
N GLN A 8 -8.94 -0.84 22.49
CA GLN A 8 -8.79 0.46 23.15
C GLN A 8 -8.93 1.63 22.17
N SER A 9 -9.54 2.72 22.62
CA SER A 9 -9.53 4.01 21.92
C SER A 9 -8.40 4.91 22.43
N LEU A 10 -7.86 5.73 21.53
CA LEU A 10 -6.75 6.62 21.82
C LEU A 10 -6.97 7.96 21.13
N ALA A 11 -6.78 9.06 21.86
CA ALA A 11 -6.77 10.40 21.27
C ALA A 11 -5.55 10.55 20.33
N ILE A 12 -5.77 11.04 19.11
CA ILE A 12 -4.71 11.23 18.08
C ILE A 12 -3.54 12.04 18.63
N ALA A 13 -3.80 13.06 19.45
CA ALA A 13 -2.78 13.91 20.08
C ALA A 13 -1.80 13.13 20.99
N ARG A 14 -2.15 11.92 21.45
CA ARG A 14 -1.26 11.07 22.25
C ARG A 14 -0.35 10.18 21.40
N VAL A 15 -0.59 10.07 20.10
CA VAL A 15 0.25 9.27 19.20
C VAL A 15 1.58 10.00 19.01
N PRO A 16 2.72 9.33 19.26
CA PRO A 16 4.02 9.99 19.14
C PRO A 16 4.33 10.30 17.68
N ILE A 17 4.63 11.57 17.41
CA ILE A 17 5.11 12.06 16.12
C ILE A 17 6.62 11.89 16.07
N LEU A 18 7.10 11.10 15.12
CA LEU A 18 8.50 10.78 14.92
C LEU A 18 9.02 11.50 13.66
N THR A 19 10.32 11.71 13.57
CA THR A 19 10.97 12.10 12.31
C THR A 19 10.97 10.93 11.33
N GLU A 20 11.00 11.21 10.02
CA GLU A 20 10.96 10.16 8.99
C GLU A 20 11.98 9.04 9.21
N PRO A 21 13.29 9.31 9.45
CA PRO A 21 14.27 8.23 9.61
C PRO A 21 13.98 7.35 10.83
N VAL A 22 13.52 7.97 11.93
CA VAL A 22 13.21 7.26 13.18
C VAL A 22 11.93 6.44 13.02
N PHE A 23 10.91 7.00 12.38
CA PHE A 23 9.65 6.30 12.08
C PHE A 23 9.91 5.05 11.24
N ARG A 24 10.65 5.22 10.14
CA ARG A 24 11.02 4.14 9.22
C ARG A 24 11.85 3.06 9.91
N GLN A 25 12.90 3.46 10.65
CA GLN A 25 13.75 2.51 11.37
C GLN A 25 12.98 1.72 12.44
N LYS A 26 12.04 2.34 13.15
CA LYS A 26 11.21 1.66 14.16
C LYS A 26 10.33 0.58 13.53
N ILE A 27 9.77 0.83 12.34
CA ILE A 27 8.96 -0.15 11.61
C ILE A 27 9.84 -1.32 11.15
N ILE A 28 10.94 -1.03 10.45
CA ILE A 28 11.85 -2.06 9.93
C ILE A 28 12.40 -2.92 11.08
N ALA A 29 12.87 -2.30 12.16
CA ALA A 29 13.41 -3.01 13.32
C ALA A 29 12.33 -3.78 14.10
N GLY A 30 11.08 -3.31 14.09
CA GLY A 30 9.96 -4.04 14.67
C GLY A 30 9.67 -5.31 13.89
N VAL A 31 9.52 -5.19 12.57
CA VAL A 31 9.22 -6.32 11.69
C VAL A 31 10.35 -7.34 11.68
N SER A 32 11.62 -6.90 11.67
CA SER A 32 12.76 -7.82 11.74
C SER A 32 12.86 -8.60 13.07
N ARG A 33 12.19 -8.13 14.13
CA ARG A 33 12.06 -8.83 15.42
C ARG A 33 10.81 -9.70 15.51
N GLY A 34 10.06 -9.85 14.42
CA GLY A 34 8.86 -10.68 14.35
C GLY A 34 7.55 -9.94 14.67
N LEU A 35 7.56 -8.61 14.80
CA LEU A 35 6.31 -7.85 14.82
C LEU A 35 5.66 -7.83 13.44
N ARG A 36 4.33 -7.75 13.39
CA ARG A 36 3.59 -7.62 12.12
C ARG A 36 3.20 -6.17 11.88
N LEU A 37 3.37 -5.67 10.66
CA LEU A 37 2.76 -4.41 10.24
C LEU A 37 1.28 -4.65 10.00
N ILE A 38 0.47 -4.33 11.02
CA ILE A 38 -0.98 -4.55 11.00
C ILE A 38 -1.66 -3.54 10.08
N ASN A 39 -1.21 -2.28 10.17
CA ASN A 39 -1.74 -1.21 9.35
C ASN A 39 -0.71 -0.10 9.15
N LEU A 40 -0.74 0.53 7.99
CA LEU A 40 -0.03 1.75 7.64
C LEU A 40 -0.99 2.58 6.79
N PHE A 41 -1.40 3.75 7.30
CA PHE A 41 -2.42 4.56 6.62
C PHE A 41 -2.14 6.06 6.77
N GLY A 42 -2.61 6.83 5.78
CA GLY A 42 -2.57 8.28 5.81
C GLY A 42 -3.85 8.86 6.40
N CYS A 43 -3.79 10.09 6.89
CA CYS A 43 -4.94 10.85 7.37
C CYS A 43 -4.66 12.35 7.19
N VAL A 44 -5.69 13.11 6.82
CA VAL A 44 -5.68 14.58 6.87
C VAL A 44 -6.41 14.98 8.15
N LEU A 45 -5.72 15.69 9.04
CA LEU A 45 -6.30 16.20 10.28
C LEU A 45 -7.11 17.48 10.03
N ASP A 46 -7.86 17.92 11.04
CA ASP A 46 -8.77 19.08 10.95
C ASP A 46 -8.04 20.39 10.58
N ASP A 47 -6.74 20.49 10.88
CA ASP A 47 -5.86 21.60 10.53
C ASP A 47 -5.28 21.51 9.10
N GLY A 48 -5.64 20.47 8.35
CA GLY A 48 -5.12 20.18 7.01
C GLY A 48 -3.78 19.43 7.01
N GLU A 49 -3.20 19.12 8.18
CA GLU A 49 -1.95 18.37 8.26
C GLU A 49 -2.13 16.93 7.77
N LYS A 50 -1.25 16.50 6.87
CA LYS A 50 -1.16 15.09 6.44
C LYS A 50 -0.26 14.32 7.41
N ARG A 51 -0.78 13.22 7.97
CA ARG A 51 -0.02 12.31 8.82
C ARG A 51 -0.10 10.88 8.34
N ILE A 52 1.02 10.16 8.45
CA ILE A 52 1.07 8.71 8.25
C ILE A 52 1.14 8.04 9.61
N PHE A 53 0.28 7.06 9.85
CA PHE A 53 0.23 6.26 11.07
C PHE A 53 0.70 4.84 10.78
N SER A 54 1.47 4.26 11.69
CA SER A 54 1.83 2.84 11.67
C SER A 54 1.31 2.14 12.91
N VAL A 55 0.84 0.91 12.72
CA VAL A 55 0.40 0.01 13.79
C VAL A 55 1.16 -1.30 13.65
N LEU A 56 2.02 -1.60 14.63
CA LEU A 56 2.74 -2.86 14.73
C LEU A 56 2.08 -3.77 15.77
N GLY A 57 1.89 -5.04 15.44
CA GLY A 57 1.35 -6.05 16.33
C GLY A 57 2.46 -6.91 16.93
N ASN A 58 2.44 -7.03 18.26
CA ASN A 58 3.21 -8.03 19.01
C ASN A 58 2.23 -9.11 19.49
N ASP A 59 2.15 -10.21 18.74
CA ASP A 59 1.22 -11.30 19.05
C ASP A 59 1.60 -12.03 20.35
N ALA A 60 2.90 -12.11 20.67
CA ALA A 60 3.38 -12.77 21.89
C ALA A 60 2.96 -12.02 23.17
N GLU A 61 2.86 -10.69 23.10
CA GLU A 61 2.44 -9.85 24.24
C GLU A 61 0.97 -9.40 24.17
N GLY A 62 0.27 -9.67 23.06
CA GLY A 62 -1.08 -9.16 22.84
C GLY A 62 -1.14 -7.62 22.84
N LYS A 63 -0.11 -6.97 22.30
CA LYS A 63 0.02 -5.49 22.27
C LYS A 63 0.14 -4.96 20.86
N LEU A 64 -0.35 -3.73 20.68
CA LEU A 64 -0.18 -2.93 19.48
C LEU A 64 0.71 -1.73 19.79
N SER A 65 1.69 -1.47 18.94
CA SER A 65 2.57 -0.31 19.01
C SER A 65 2.21 0.67 17.90
N ILE A 66 1.87 1.91 18.28
CA ILE A 66 1.45 2.97 17.37
C ILE A 66 2.50 4.08 17.32
N SER A 67 2.75 4.60 16.12
CA SER A 67 3.51 5.82 15.89
C SER A 67 2.97 6.57 14.68
N SER A 68 3.34 7.84 14.56
CA SER A 68 3.01 8.65 13.39
C SER A 68 4.19 9.46 12.88
N PHE A 69 4.09 9.91 11.64
CA PHE A 69 5.00 10.83 10.97
C PHE A 69 4.18 11.96 10.33
N HIS A 70 4.69 13.19 10.43
CA HIS A 70 4.06 14.36 9.81
C HIS A 70 4.64 14.60 8.42
N VAL A 71 3.77 14.67 7.40
CA VAL A 71 4.15 14.87 6.01
C VAL A 71 4.33 16.38 5.76
N THR A 72 5.54 16.80 5.42
CA THR A 72 5.93 18.22 5.44
C THR A 72 5.65 19.00 4.16
N THR A 73 5.27 18.36 3.05
CA THR A 73 5.03 19.04 1.76
C THR A 73 3.67 18.65 1.17
N GLU A 74 3.09 19.49 0.29
CA GLU A 74 1.77 19.24 -0.32
C GLU A 74 1.67 17.88 -0.99
N LYS A 75 2.72 17.48 -1.73
CA LYS A 75 2.85 16.12 -2.26
C LYS A 75 3.40 15.17 -1.19
N GLY A 76 4.40 15.58 -0.42
CA GLY A 76 5.04 14.72 0.57
C GLY A 76 5.95 13.69 -0.10
N THR A 77 7.21 13.63 0.31
CA THR A 77 8.09 12.50 -0.03
C THR A 77 8.30 11.65 1.22
N PHE A 78 8.43 10.35 1.02
CA PHE A 78 8.73 9.39 2.09
C PHE A 78 9.56 8.26 1.51
N LYS A 79 10.66 7.88 2.16
CA LYS A 79 11.45 6.73 1.70
C LYS A 79 10.70 5.43 1.93
N SER A 80 10.40 4.70 0.84
CA SER A 80 9.64 3.46 0.88
C SER A 80 10.20 2.45 1.89
N LEU A 81 9.27 1.83 2.61
CA LEU A 81 9.47 0.68 3.49
C LEU A 81 9.46 -0.62 2.69
N THR A 82 8.76 -0.68 1.56
CA THR A 82 8.51 -1.91 0.80
C THR A 82 9.76 -2.74 0.46
N PRO A 83 10.91 -2.15 0.08
CA PRO A 83 12.14 -2.92 -0.17
C PRO A 83 12.61 -3.74 1.02
N GLU A 84 12.43 -3.26 2.26
CA GLU A 84 12.82 -3.96 3.48
C GLU A 84 11.65 -4.62 4.23
N VAL A 85 10.43 -4.15 3.99
CA VAL A 85 9.19 -4.60 4.64
C VAL A 85 8.13 -4.78 3.55
N PRO A 86 8.11 -5.95 2.86
CA PRO A 86 7.15 -6.22 1.79
C PRO A 86 5.67 -6.09 2.22
N GLN A 87 5.38 -6.24 3.52
CA GLN A 87 4.06 -6.01 4.12
C GLN A 87 3.54 -4.58 3.87
N ALA A 88 4.43 -3.60 3.62
CA ALA A 88 4.07 -2.21 3.36
C ALA A 88 3.54 -1.97 1.93
N HIS A 89 3.71 -2.93 1.01
CA HIS A 89 3.51 -2.74 -0.42
C HIS A 89 2.15 -2.14 -0.81
N LEU A 90 1.06 -2.74 -0.35
CA LEU A 90 -0.28 -2.24 -0.68
C LEU A 90 -0.62 -0.96 0.07
N PHE A 91 -0.17 -0.83 1.33
CA PHE A 91 -0.39 0.36 2.14
C PHE A 91 0.26 1.60 1.51
N GLU A 92 1.52 1.50 1.09
CA GLU A 92 2.23 2.63 0.48
C GLU A 92 1.57 3.06 -0.84
N ARG A 93 1.11 2.10 -1.64
CA ARG A 93 0.36 2.39 -2.88
C ARG A 93 -0.99 3.05 -2.61
N GLU A 94 -1.72 2.59 -1.60
CA GLU A 94 -3.00 3.18 -1.20
C GLU A 94 -2.82 4.62 -0.69
N ILE A 95 -1.82 4.85 0.18
CA ILE A 95 -1.49 6.18 0.69
C ILE A 95 -1.09 7.12 -0.45
N ALA A 96 -0.28 6.63 -1.41
CA ALA A 96 0.11 7.40 -2.58
C ALA A 96 -1.11 7.80 -3.42
N GLU A 97 -2.04 6.87 -3.65
CA GLU A 97 -3.28 7.10 -4.41
C GLU A 97 -4.21 8.10 -3.71
N GLN A 98 -4.41 7.97 -2.40
CA GLN A 98 -5.35 8.79 -1.64
C GLN A 98 -4.82 10.20 -1.37
N TYR A 99 -3.53 10.33 -1.09
CA TYR A 99 -2.97 11.58 -0.56
C TYR A 99 -1.88 12.21 -1.44
N GLY A 100 -1.49 11.58 -2.55
CA GLY A 100 -0.48 12.08 -3.48
C GLY A 100 0.96 11.97 -2.95
N ILE A 101 1.19 11.14 -1.92
CA ILE A 101 2.49 10.95 -1.28
C ILE A 101 3.41 10.12 -2.16
N ILE A 102 4.62 10.61 -2.38
CA ILE A 102 5.63 9.96 -3.20
C ILE A 102 6.48 9.06 -2.32
N PHE A 103 6.35 7.74 -2.51
CA PHE A 103 7.20 6.76 -1.84
C PHE A 103 8.44 6.45 -2.67
N GLU A 104 9.57 7.06 -2.30
CA GLU A 104 10.83 6.91 -3.02
C GLU A 104 11.40 5.50 -2.88
N GLY A 105 11.74 4.88 -4.02
CA GLY A 105 12.28 3.52 -4.06
C GLY A 105 11.25 2.40 -3.94
N HIS A 106 9.94 2.71 -3.99
CA HIS A 106 8.91 1.67 -4.01
C HIS A 106 8.99 0.88 -5.34
N PRO A 107 9.13 -0.47 -5.30
CA PRO A 107 9.46 -1.26 -6.49
C PRO A 107 8.34 -1.35 -7.53
N TRP A 108 7.10 -1.07 -7.12
CA TRP A 108 5.93 -1.32 -7.94
C TRP A 108 4.82 -0.28 -7.69
N MET A 109 5.16 0.99 -7.88
CA MET A 109 4.25 2.11 -7.58
C MET A 109 3.21 2.28 -8.70
N LYS A 110 2.01 1.77 -8.45
CA LYS A 110 0.84 1.88 -9.31
C LYS A 110 -0.42 2.02 -8.45
N PRO A 111 -1.53 2.57 -8.97
CA PRO A 111 -2.79 2.65 -8.24
C PRO A 111 -3.23 1.29 -7.66
N VAL A 112 -3.97 1.29 -6.56
CA VAL A 112 -4.63 0.11 -5.99
C VAL A 112 -6.05 0.04 -6.53
N ARG A 113 -6.84 1.11 -6.37
CA ARG A 113 -8.27 1.16 -6.69
C ARG A 113 -8.63 2.25 -7.70
N CYS A 114 -7.71 3.15 -8.02
CA CYS A 114 -7.92 4.30 -8.91
C CYS A 114 -8.94 5.34 -8.39
N HIS A 115 -9.13 5.51 -7.07
CA HIS A 115 -10.10 6.46 -6.50
C HIS A 115 -9.96 7.90 -7.02
N ASN A 116 -8.73 8.31 -7.38
CA ASN A 116 -8.39 9.66 -7.80
C ASN A 116 -7.60 9.68 -9.13
N SER A 117 -7.91 8.81 -10.11
CA SER A 117 -7.20 8.88 -11.39
C SER A 117 -7.41 10.25 -12.04
N VAL A 118 -6.36 11.08 -12.03
CA VAL A 118 -6.30 12.43 -12.62
C VAL A 118 -6.56 12.44 -14.13
N SER A 119 -6.60 11.26 -14.76
CA SER A 119 -7.03 11.13 -16.14
C SER A 119 -8.55 11.01 -16.21
N ASP A 120 -9.21 11.90 -16.96
CA ASP A 120 -10.60 11.76 -17.46
C ASP A 120 -10.82 10.52 -18.36
N LYS A 121 -9.92 9.53 -18.28
CA LYS A 121 -10.03 8.27 -18.97
C LYS A 121 -10.83 7.31 -18.08
N PRO A 122 -11.77 6.54 -18.65
CA PRO A 122 -12.47 5.51 -17.90
C PRO A 122 -11.45 4.60 -17.18
N GLU A 123 -11.80 4.15 -15.96
CA GLU A 123 -10.96 3.33 -15.05
C GLU A 123 -10.33 2.08 -15.69
N HIS A 124 -10.82 1.73 -16.88
CA HIS A 124 -10.46 0.58 -17.70
C HIS A 124 -9.19 0.81 -18.54
N GLU A 125 -8.84 2.06 -18.88
CA GLU A 125 -7.74 2.38 -19.82
C GLU A 125 -6.46 2.94 -19.17
N GLY A 126 -6.47 3.24 -17.88
CA GLY A 126 -5.38 3.96 -17.20
C GLY A 126 -4.42 3.12 -16.34
N TYR A 127 -4.71 1.83 -16.14
CA TYR A 127 -3.92 0.99 -15.23
C TYR A 127 -2.68 0.41 -15.94
N PRO A 128 -1.45 0.72 -15.47
CA PRO A 128 -0.22 0.28 -16.12
C PRO A 128 0.09 -1.17 -15.73
N PHE A 129 -0.57 -2.13 -16.38
CA PHE A 129 -0.22 -3.54 -16.25
C PHE A 129 1.24 -3.78 -16.68
N TYR A 130 1.91 -4.70 -16.01
CA TYR A 130 3.24 -5.16 -16.39
C TYR A 130 3.22 -5.78 -17.77
N GLN A 131 4.19 -5.38 -18.59
CA GLN A 131 4.38 -5.87 -19.94
C GLN A 131 5.74 -6.56 -20.05
N LEU A 132 5.74 -7.73 -20.68
CA LEU A 132 6.94 -8.46 -21.06
C LEU A 132 7.08 -8.38 -22.58
N HIS A 133 8.29 -8.14 -23.08
CA HIS A 133 8.56 -8.02 -24.51
C HIS A 133 9.39 -9.21 -25.00
N GLY A 134 9.00 -9.78 -26.14
CA GLY A 134 9.69 -10.85 -26.83
C GLY A 134 8.83 -11.39 -27.98
N ASP A 135 9.44 -11.99 -28.99
CA ASP A 135 8.74 -12.38 -30.23
C ASP A 135 7.63 -13.42 -30.01
N GLU A 136 7.78 -14.27 -28.98
CA GLU A 136 6.83 -15.33 -28.62
C GLU A 136 6.00 -14.99 -27.36
N ILE A 137 6.17 -13.79 -26.82
CA ILE A 137 5.42 -13.32 -25.66
C ILE A 137 4.05 -12.82 -26.11
N HIS A 138 3.01 -13.29 -25.45
CA HIS A 138 1.66 -12.77 -25.63
C HIS A 138 0.96 -12.58 -24.30
N GLU A 139 -0.04 -11.71 -24.33
CA GLU A 139 -0.76 -11.28 -23.15
C GLU A 139 -2.17 -11.84 -23.18
N VAL A 140 -2.60 -12.43 -22.06
CA VAL A 140 -3.98 -12.90 -21.88
C VAL A 140 -4.65 -12.08 -20.78
N ALA A 141 -5.79 -11.48 -21.11
CA ALA A 141 -6.61 -10.70 -20.20
C ALA A 141 -7.85 -11.48 -19.81
N VAL A 142 -8.14 -11.58 -18.51
CA VAL A 142 -9.36 -12.22 -18.01
C VAL A 142 -9.99 -11.31 -16.97
N GLY A 143 -11.21 -10.82 -17.21
CA GLY A 143 -11.95 -10.03 -16.23
C GLY A 143 -12.96 -9.06 -16.83
N PRO A 144 -13.74 -8.38 -15.98
CA PRO A 144 -13.92 -8.61 -14.55
C PRO A 144 -14.69 -9.92 -14.35
N VAL A 145 -14.05 -10.90 -13.70
CA VAL A 145 -14.71 -12.17 -13.43
C VAL A 145 -15.54 -11.99 -12.16
N HIS A 146 -16.85 -11.96 -12.30
CA HIS A 146 -17.76 -12.15 -11.17
C HIS A 146 -18.08 -13.65 -11.06
N ALA A 147 -17.11 -14.46 -10.65
CA ALA A 147 -17.47 -15.77 -10.13
C ALA A 147 -18.23 -15.47 -8.84
N GLY A 148 -19.53 -15.78 -8.78
CA GLY A 148 -20.49 -15.32 -7.74
C GLY A 148 -20.17 -15.71 -6.28
N ILE A 149 -18.94 -16.11 -5.99
CA ILE A 149 -18.37 -16.47 -4.70
C ILE A 149 -17.19 -15.55 -4.30
N ILE A 150 -16.47 -14.91 -5.25
CA ILE A 150 -15.28 -14.10 -4.96
C ILE A 150 -15.44 -12.64 -5.38
N GLU A 151 -14.58 -11.77 -4.84
CA GLU A 151 -14.52 -10.36 -5.22
C GLU A 151 -14.17 -10.19 -6.72
N PRO A 152 -14.74 -9.18 -7.39
CA PRO A 152 -14.46 -8.96 -8.80
C PRO A 152 -13.01 -8.52 -9.00
N GLY A 153 -12.39 -8.96 -10.09
CA GLY A 153 -11.00 -8.63 -10.40
C GLY A 153 -10.65 -8.80 -11.86
N HIS A 154 -9.57 -8.14 -12.26
CA HIS A 154 -8.96 -8.25 -13.57
C HIS A 154 -7.59 -8.92 -13.46
N PHE A 155 -7.41 -10.00 -14.21
CA PHE A 155 -6.21 -10.82 -14.23
C PHE A 155 -5.47 -10.58 -15.55
N ARG A 156 -4.16 -10.35 -15.46
CA ARG A 156 -3.29 -10.14 -16.62
C ARG A 156 -2.16 -11.15 -16.59
N PHE A 157 -2.13 -12.01 -17.60
CA PHE A 157 -1.12 -13.05 -17.76
C PHE A 157 -0.14 -12.61 -18.86
N GLN A 158 1.15 -12.67 -18.59
CA GLN A 158 2.21 -12.62 -19.60
C GLN A 158 2.67 -14.06 -19.86
N CYS A 159 2.49 -14.54 -21.08
CA CYS A 159 2.70 -15.94 -21.44
C CYS A 159 3.79 -16.10 -22.50
N LEU A 160 4.57 -17.18 -22.41
CA LEU A 160 5.45 -17.69 -23.46
C LEU A 160 4.88 -19.04 -23.93
N GLY A 161 4.22 -19.06 -25.10
CA GLY A 161 3.42 -20.22 -25.48
C GLY A 161 2.36 -20.56 -24.42
N GLU A 162 2.42 -21.74 -23.83
CA GLU A 162 1.47 -22.15 -22.77
C GLU A 162 1.97 -21.83 -21.34
N GLU A 163 3.20 -21.33 -21.19
CA GLU A 163 3.81 -21.02 -19.90
C GLU A 163 3.42 -19.61 -19.41
N ILE A 164 2.90 -19.52 -18.18
CA ILE A 164 2.61 -18.23 -17.52
C ILE A 164 3.87 -17.74 -16.83
N ILE A 165 4.47 -16.67 -17.36
CA ILE A 165 5.67 -16.04 -16.82
C ILE A 165 5.32 -15.05 -15.69
N HIS A 166 4.19 -14.35 -15.84
CA HIS A 166 3.73 -13.39 -14.83
C HIS A 166 2.21 -13.35 -14.77
N LEU A 167 1.68 -13.32 -13.55
CA LEU A 167 0.28 -13.04 -13.27
C LEU A 167 0.18 -11.79 -12.42
N GLU A 168 -0.47 -10.78 -12.97
CA GLU A 168 -0.86 -9.57 -12.24
C GLU A 168 -2.35 -9.56 -11.97
N ILE A 169 -2.74 -9.38 -10.71
CA ILE A 169 -4.12 -9.38 -10.25
C ILE A 169 -4.50 -7.96 -9.78
N ARG A 170 -5.56 -7.40 -10.37
CA ARG A 170 -6.21 -6.16 -9.94
C ARG A 170 -7.55 -6.51 -9.30
N LEU A 171 -7.56 -6.58 -7.97
CA LEU A 171 -8.75 -6.87 -7.16
C LEU A 171 -9.66 -5.64 -7.03
N GLY A 172 -10.95 -5.85 -6.79
CA GLY A 172 -11.95 -4.80 -6.61
C GLY A 172 -12.31 -4.04 -7.90
N TYR A 173 -12.00 -4.61 -9.06
CA TYR A 173 -12.29 -4.00 -10.36
C TYR A 173 -13.64 -4.47 -10.91
N GLN A 174 -14.55 -3.54 -11.15
CA GLN A 174 -15.89 -3.77 -11.71
C GLN A 174 -16.09 -2.84 -12.92
N HIS A 175 -16.65 -3.35 -14.03
CA HIS A 175 -16.83 -2.58 -15.27
C HIS A 175 -17.91 -1.51 -15.19
#